data_AF-X0XKH4-F1
#
_entry.id   AF-X0XKH4-F1
#
_cell.length_a   1.000
_cell.length_b   1.000
_cell.length_c   1.000
_cell.angle_alpha   90.00
_cell.angle_beta   90.00
_cell.angle_gamma   90.00
#
_symmetry.space_group_name_H-M   'P 1'
#
loop_
_entity.id
_entity.type
_entity.pdbx_description
1 polymer ?
#
loop_
_entity_poly.entity_id
_entity_poly.type
_entity_poly.pdbx_seq_one_letter_code
_entity_poly.pdbx_strand_id
1 'polypeptide(L)'
;AVFRKKVVIPVGWSGKDRTLSLGPIDDYDSTFFNGVEVGFTGEETPDCWRVPRVYTVPARLVKPGESVIAVRVFDHFGVGGFTGKPEQLFLKPKE
;
A
#
# COMPACT_ATOMS: atom_id res chain seq x y z
N ALA A 1 8.92 -1.90 11.01
CA ALA A 1 7.97 -0.99 11.71
C ALA A 1 6.55 -1.13 11.15
N VAL A 2 5.52 -0.54 11.79
CA VAL A 2 4.16 -0.48 11.22
C VAL A 2 3.72 0.97 11.05
N PHE A 3 3.42 1.37 9.82
CA PHE A 3 2.92 2.68 9.46
C PHE A 3 1.41 2.62 9.21
N ARG A 4 0.69 3.68 9.55
CA ARG A 4 -0.75 3.78 9.33
C ARG A 4 -1.13 5.15 8.77
N LYS A 5 -2.04 5.16 7.80
CA LYS A 5 -2.62 6.38 7.25
C LYS A 5 -4.13 6.24 7.16
N LYS A 6 -4.84 7.21 7.75
CA LYS A 6 -6.26 7.41 7.51
C LYS A 6 -6.46 8.14 6.18
N VAL A 7 -7.40 7.64 5.39
CA VAL A 7 -7.83 8.24 4.13
C VAL A 7 -9.36 8.35 4.10
N VAL A 8 -9.87 9.30 3.33
CA VAL A 8 -11.32 9.45 3.11
C VAL A 8 -11.64 8.95 1.71
N ILE A 9 -12.55 7.99 1.61
CA ILE A 9 -13.03 7.43 0.36
C ILE A 9 -14.29 8.17 -0.09
N PRO A 10 -14.29 8.80 -1.27
CA PRO A 10 -15.48 9.46 -1.82
C PRO A 10 -16.64 8.49 -2.09
N VAL A 11 -17.89 8.98 -2.01
CA VAL A 11 -19.09 8.17 -2.25
C VAL A 11 -19.06 7.46 -3.62
N GLY A 12 -18.61 8.17 -4.65
CA GLY A 12 -18.52 7.66 -6.03
C GLY A 12 -17.45 6.59 -6.26
N TRP A 13 -16.70 6.17 -5.23
CA TRP A 13 -15.66 5.16 -5.38
C TRP A 13 -16.12 3.71 -5.18
N SER A 14 -17.31 3.53 -4.64
CA SER A 14 -17.91 2.23 -4.35
C SER A 14 -17.97 1.32 -5.57
N GLY A 15 -17.80 0.00 -5.36
CA GLY A 15 -18.03 -1.02 -6.39
C GLY A 15 -16.96 -1.13 -7.47
N LYS A 16 -15.82 -0.45 -7.33
CA LYS A 16 -14.68 -0.58 -8.25
C LYS A 16 -13.36 -0.76 -7.50
N ASP A 17 -12.50 -1.60 -8.05
CA ASP A 17 -11.13 -1.77 -7.59
C ASP A 17 -10.36 -0.45 -7.64
N ARG A 18 -9.35 -0.36 -6.77
CA ARG A 18 -8.43 0.78 -6.71
C ARG A 18 -7.00 0.31 -6.81
N THR A 19 -6.17 1.14 -7.42
CA THR A 19 -4.72 0.98 -7.40
C THR A 19 -4.16 1.73 -6.21
N LEU A 20 -3.53 1.02 -5.29
CA LEU A 20 -2.75 1.56 -4.19
C LEU A 20 -1.27 1.50 -4.58
N SER A 21 -0.64 2.67 -4.72
CA SER A 21 0.79 2.80 -4.92
C SER A 21 1.45 3.33 -3.65
N LEU A 22 2.51 2.67 -3.20
CA LEU A 22 3.30 3.06 -2.03
C LEU A 22 4.72 3.53 -2.39
N GLY A 23 5.05 3.54 -3.69
CA GLY A 23 6.44 3.71 -4.12
C GLY A 23 7.35 2.58 -3.62
N PRO A 24 8.67 2.73 -3.74
CA PRO A 24 9.63 1.81 -3.15
C PRO A 24 9.58 1.80 -1.62
N ILE A 25 9.68 0.61 -1.05
CA ILE A 25 9.87 0.34 0.37
C ILE A 25 11.10 -0.54 0.50
N ASP A 26 11.96 -0.21 1.45
CA ASP A 26 13.18 -0.96 1.75
C ASP A 26 12.84 -2.37 2.25
N ASP A 27 13.52 -3.36 1.69
CA ASP A 27 13.27 -4.80 1.77
C ASP A 27 11.82 -5.25 1.55
N TYR A 28 11.06 -5.51 2.62
CA TYR A 28 9.79 -6.25 2.55
C TYR A 28 8.62 -5.45 3.13
N ASP A 29 7.44 -5.69 2.59
CA ASP A 29 6.21 -5.20 3.20
C ASP A 29 5.05 -6.19 3.12
N SER A 30 4.16 -6.10 4.12
CA SER A 30 2.79 -6.57 4.04
C SER A 30 1.86 -5.35 4.16
N THR A 31 0.98 -5.17 3.19
CA THR A 31 0.09 -4.01 3.08
C THR A 31 -1.37 -4.41 3.30
N PHE A 32 -2.05 -3.64 4.15
CA PHE A 32 -3.42 -3.90 4.58
C PHE A 32 -4.33 -2.70 4.33
N PHE A 33 -5.57 -2.98 3.93
CA PHE A 33 -6.65 -2.01 3.82
C PHE A 33 -7.80 -2.41 4.76
N ASN A 34 -8.11 -1.57 5.75
CA ASN A 34 -9.09 -1.87 6.81
C ASN A 34 -8.87 -3.24 7.49
N GLY A 35 -7.59 -3.61 7.70
CA GLY A 35 -7.20 -4.87 8.34
C GLY A 35 -7.15 -6.10 7.42
N VAL A 36 -7.53 -5.97 6.15
CA VAL A 36 -7.43 -7.04 5.15
C VAL A 36 -6.17 -6.84 4.32
N GLU A 37 -5.35 -7.89 4.20
CA GLU A 37 -4.15 -7.85 3.35
C GLU A 37 -4.54 -7.67 1.88
N VAL A 38 -3.90 -6.71 1.21
CA VAL A 38 -4.14 -6.35 -0.20
C VAL A 38 -2.90 -6.52 -1.07
N GLY A 39 -1.75 -6.76 -0.45
CA GLY A 39 -0.50 -6.95 -1.16
C GLY A 39 0.68 -7.23 -0.24
N PHE A 40 1.69 -7.83 -0.84
CA PHE A 40 2.93 -8.22 -0.18
C PHE A 40 4.07 -8.14 -1.18
N THR A 41 5.26 -7.83 -0.68
CA THR A 41 6.51 -8.05 -1.40
C THR A 41 7.57 -8.54 -0.43
N GLY A 42 8.12 -9.72 -0.69
CA GLY A 42 9.12 -10.36 0.14
C GLY A 42 10.44 -10.62 -0.58
N GLU A 43 11.24 -11.48 0.05
CA GLU A 43 12.57 -11.89 -0.41
C GLU A 43 12.56 -12.57 -1.78
N GLU A 44 11.42 -13.13 -2.18
CA GLU A 44 11.23 -13.75 -3.49
C GLU A 44 11.26 -12.73 -4.65
N THR A 45 11.14 -11.44 -4.34
CA THR A 45 11.18 -10.36 -5.33
C THR A 45 12.61 -9.84 -5.53
N PRO A 46 13.19 -9.95 -6.75
CA PRO A 46 14.50 -9.37 -7.05
C PRO A 46 14.51 -7.87 -6.78
N ASP A 47 15.58 -7.39 -6.15
CA ASP A 47 15.75 -5.99 -5.75
C ASP A 47 14.57 -5.44 -4.93
N CYS A 48 13.97 -6.28 -4.07
CA CYS A 48 12.79 -5.96 -3.26
C CYS A 48 12.88 -4.59 -2.56
N TRP A 49 14.07 -4.15 -2.14
CA TRP A 49 14.31 -2.85 -1.49
C TRP A 49 14.08 -1.60 -2.35
N ARG A 50 14.01 -1.74 -3.68
CA ARG A 50 13.81 -0.61 -4.61
C ARG A 50 12.62 -0.76 -5.54
N VAL A 51 11.96 -1.92 -5.53
CA VAL A 51 10.80 -2.17 -6.40
C VAL A 51 9.59 -1.36 -5.92
N PRO A 52 8.96 -0.53 -6.78
CA PRO A 52 7.75 0.19 -6.41
C PRO A 52 6.61 -0.77 -6.06
N ARG A 53 5.92 -0.53 -4.94
CA ARG A 53 4.75 -1.31 -4.54
C ARG A 53 3.49 -0.76 -5.19
N VAL A 54 2.81 -1.62 -5.93
CA VAL A 54 1.53 -1.34 -6.55
C VAL A 54 0.60 -2.51 -6.31
N TYR A 55 -0.42 -2.30 -5.49
CA TYR A 55 -1.37 -3.33 -5.07
C TYR A 55 -2.80 -2.99 -5.47
N THR A 56 -3.62 -4.02 -5.66
CA THR A 56 -5.06 -3.84 -5.90
C THR A 56 -5.79 -3.81 -4.56
N VAL A 57 -6.50 -2.73 -4.26
CA VAL A 57 -7.53 -2.72 -3.22
C VAL A 57 -8.83 -3.17 -3.87
N PRO A 58 -9.35 -4.35 -3.53
CA PRO A 58 -10.54 -4.90 -4.18
C PRO A 58 -11.79 -4.10 -3.84
N ALA A 59 -12.71 -3.96 -4.80
CA ALA A 59 -13.95 -3.19 -4.69
C ALA A 59 -14.74 -3.45 -3.39
N ARG A 60 -14.75 -4.70 -2.90
CA ARG A 60 -15.46 -5.11 -1.67
C ARG A 60 -14.98 -4.37 -0.41
N LEU A 61 -13.73 -3.88 -0.42
CA LEU A 61 -13.13 -3.14 0.70
C LEU A 61 -13.28 -1.62 0.53
N VAL A 62 -13.61 -1.14 -0.67
CA VAL A 62 -13.72 0.28 -1.02
C VAL A 62 -15.12 0.77 -0.67
N LYS A 63 -15.29 1.22 0.58
CA LYS A 63 -16.54 1.78 1.10
C LYS A 63 -16.38 3.28 1.35
N PRO A 64 -17.40 4.11 1.08
CA PRO A 64 -17.34 5.54 1.38
C PRO A 64 -17.07 5.81 2.87
N GLY A 65 -16.35 6.89 3.16
CA GLY A 65 -16.00 7.29 4.52
C GLY A 65 -14.54 7.04 4.88
N GLU A 66 -14.24 6.93 6.18
CA GLU A 66 -12.88 6.70 6.66
C GLU A 66 -12.41 5.28 6.32
N SER A 67 -11.17 5.15 5.86
CA SER A 67 -10.46 3.88 5.74
C SER A 67 -9.03 4.03 6.24
N VAL A 68 -8.45 2.92 6.71
CA VAL A 68 -7.08 2.88 7.21
C VAL A 68 -6.25 1.98 6.30
N ILE A 69 -5.15 2.55 5.79
CA ILE A 69 -4.07 1.80 5.16
C ILE A 69 -3.02 1.54 6.23
N ALA A 70 -2.62 0.28 6.39
CA ALA A 70 -1.51 -0.10 7.27
C ALA A 70 -0.44 -0.82 6.47
N VAL A 71 0.81 -0.46 6.68
CA VAL A 71 1.96 -1.06 6.01
C VAL A 71 2.93 -1.55 7.07
N ARG A 72 3.12 -2.87 7.15
CA ARG A 72 4.16 -3.47 7.97
C ARG A 72 5.40 -3.58 7.11
N VAL A 73 6.44 -2.85 7.48
CA VAL A 73 7.75 -2.91 6.83
C VAL A 73 8.66 -3.80 7.68
N PHE A 74 9.31 -4.76 7.03
CA PHE A 74 10.42 -5.50 7.61
C PHE A 74 11.69 -5.10 6.85
N ASP A 75 12.70 -4.70 7.60
CA ASP A 75 13.99 -4.26 7.12
C ASP A 75 15.03 -5.25 7.66
N HIS A 76 15.82 -5.87 6.79
CA HIS A 76 16.89 -6.78 7.18
C HIS A 76 18.10 -6.01 7.71
N PHE A 77 18.42 -4.83 7.16
CA PHE A 77 19.58 -4.01 7.55
C PHE A 77 19.44 -2.54 7.16
N GLY A 78 19.94 -1.62 8.00
CA GLY A 78 20.11 -0.22 7.65
C GLY A 78 19.05 0.67 8.28
N VAL A 79 18.57 1.66 7.52
CA VAL A 79 17.60 2.66 8.01
C VAL A 79 16.16 2.19 7.77
N GLY A 80 15.92 1.44 6.69
CA GLY A 80 14.62 0.91 6.34
C GLY A 80 13.60 1.98 5.90
N GLY A 81 12.37 1.52 5.67
CA GLY A 81 11.19 2.39 5.51
C GLY A 81 10.84 2.73 4.07
N PHE A 82 10.07 3.81 3.90
CA PHE A 82 9.61 4.29 2.60
C PHE A 82 10.72 5.13 1.95
N THR A 83 11.16 4.73 0.76
CA THR A 83 12.26 5.38 0.02
C THR A 83 11.77 6.08 -1.25
N GLY A 84 10.48 5.98 -1.56
CA GLY A 84 9.83 6.65 -2.68
C GLY A 84 9.56 8.14 -2.48
N LYS A 85 9.21 8.82 -3.57
CA LYS A 85 8.78 10.21 -3.57
C LYS A 85 7.31 10.34 -3.18
N PRO A 86 6.87 11.47 -2.59
CA PRO A 86 5.47 11.69 -2.22
C PRO A 86 4.48 11.48 -3.37
N GLU A 87 4.85 11.78 -4.61
CA GLU A 87 3.97 11.65 -5.78
C GLU A 87 3.71 10.17 -6.15
N GLN A 88 4.51 9.25 -5.63
CA GLN A 88 4.32 7.81 -5.81
C GLN A 88 3.34 7.22 -4.78
N LEU A 89 2.94 7.98 -3.75
CA LEU A 89 2.00 7.58 -2.72
C LEU A 89 0.58 7.99 -3.12
N PHE A 90 -0.20 7.07 -3.68
CA PHE A 90 -1.56 7.38 -4.10
C PHE A 90 -2.50 6.19 -4.00
N LEU A 91 -3.79 6.51 -3.89
CA LEU A 91 -4.90 5.60 -4.11
C LEU A 91 -5.74 6.18 -5.25
N LYS A 92 -5.91 5.45 -6.36
CA LYS A 92 -6.62 5.95 -7.55
C LYS A 92 -7.54 4.89 -8.15
N PRO A 93 -8.49 5.24 -9.04
CA PRO A 93 -9.19 4.24 -9.84
C PRO A 93 -8.22 3.26 -10.50
N LYS A 94 -8.52 1.97 -10.47
CA LYS A 94 -7.76 0.99 -11.24
C LYS A 94 -8.01 1.25 -12.74
N GLU A 95 -6.93 1.33 -13.51
CA GLU A 95 -6.98 1.43 -14.98
C GLU A 95 -7.49 0.13 -15.60
#